data_AF-A0A8H3XJB8-F1
#
_entry.id   AF-A0A8H3XJB8-F1
#
_cell.length_a   1.000
_cell.length_b   1.000
_cell.length_c   1.000
_cell.angle_alpha   90.00
_cell.angle_beta   90.00
_cell.angle_gamma   90.00
#
_symmetry.space_group_name_H-M   'P 1'
#
loop_
_entity.id
_entity.type
_entity.pdbx_description
1 polymer ?
#
loop_
_entity_poly.entity_id
_entity_poly.type
_entity_poly.pdbx_seq_one_letter_code
_entity_poly.pdbx_strand_id
1 'polypeptide(L)'
;MGLAITDNDIDNDRVKEEWNKAFKQCDDKDIIEDFINQLDSFESNQENRLKYHAKANFIMGQYEEALTNLKDLLENEQNNAFALRYCGETHFILNDYKQSNADLKKLLKINKNDEWASKANEEINRQ
;
A
#
# COMPACT_ATOMS: atom_id res chain seq x y z
N MET A 1 6.19 6.33 -12.43
CA MET A 1 5.21 6.86 -11.44
C MET A 1 3.83 6.45 -11.92
N GLY A 2 3.10 5.52 -11.32
CA GLY A 2 3.26 4.79 -10.07
C GLY A 2 1.84 4.42 -9.64
N LEU A 3 1.45 3.15 -9.72
CA LEU A 3 0.10 2.69 -9.37
C LEU A 3 -0.33 3.14 -7.95
N ALA A 4 0.66 3.40 -7.08
CA ALA A 4 0.49 3.83 -5.71
C ALA A 4 -0.24 5.18 -5.52
N ILE A 5 -0.03 6.22 -6.37
CA ILE A 5 -0.61 7.56 -6.13
C ILE A 5 -2.12 7.62 -6.48
N THR A 6 -2.64 6.61 -7.17
CA THR A 6 -4.04 6.59 -7.64
C THR A 6 -5.05 6.45 -6.48
N ASP A 7 -6.26 6.93 -6.67
CA ASP A 7 -7.39 6.88 -5.72
C ASP A 7 -8.41 5.77 -6.07
N ASN A 8 -8.09 4.90 -7.03
CA ASN A 8 -8.99 3.84 -7.51
C ASN A 8 -9.40 2.84 -6.43
N ASP A 9 -8.55 2.65 -5.40
CA ASP A 9 -8.80 1.74 -4.29
C ASP A 9 -9.49 2.42 -3.10
N ILE A 10 -9.86 3.71 -3.23
CA ILE A 10 -10.51 4.52 -2.20
C ILE A 10 -12.00 4.62 -2.53
N ASP A 11 -12.83 4.00 -1.70
CA ASP A 11 -14.27 3.96 -1.90
C ASP A 11 -14.99 5.14 -1.21
N ASN A 12 -14.37 5.70 -0.17
CA ASN A 12 -14.92 6.84 0.57
C ASN A 12 -14.69 8.15 -0.20
N ASP A 13 -15.78 8.80 -0.60
CA ASP A 13 -15.73 10.03 -1.40
C ASP A 13 -14.98 11.18 -0.71
N ARG A 14 -15.12 11.32 0.62
CA ARG A 14 -14.40 12.35 1.37
C ARG A 14 -12.91 12.06 1.41
N VAL A 15 -12.53 10.81 1.70
CA VAL A 15 -11.11 10.40 1.68
C VAL A 15 -10.53 10.61 0.28
N LYS A 16 -11.27 10.27 -0.77
CA LYS A 16 -10.86 10.45 -2.17
C LYS A 16 -10.63 11.92 -2.51
N GLU A 17 -11.52 12.81 -2.08
CA GLU A 17 -11.35 14.26 -2.29
C GLU A 17 -10.08 14.78 -1.61
N GLU A 18 -9.89 14.46 -0.32
CA GLU A 18 -8.72 14.91 0.45
C GLU A 18 -7.42 14.27 -0.05
N TRP A 19 -7.46 13.00 -0.46
CA TRP A 19 -6.34 12.32 -1.11
C TRP A 19 -5.90 13.03 -2.37
N ASN A 20 -6.85 13.43 -3.22
CA ASN A 20 -6.53 14.13 -4.47
C ASN A 20 -5.92 15.52 -4.21
N LYS A 21 -6.38 16.22 -3.17
CA LYS A 21 -5.76 17.48 -2.74
C LYS A 21 -4.33 17.27 -2.25
N ALA A 22 -4.11 16.25 -1.42
CA ALA A 22 -2.81 15.98 -0.80
C ALA A 22 -1.77 15.45 -1.80
N PHE A 23 -2.13 14.45 -2.62
CA PHE A 23 -1.16 13.69 -3.42
C PHE A 23 -1.12 14.02 -4.92
N LYS A 24 -2.19 14.61 -5.49
CA LYS A 24 -2.21 14.96 -6.93
C LYS A 24 -1.99 16.44 -7.20
N GLN A 25 -2.35 17.30 -6.25
CA GLN A 25 -2.28 18.76 -6.42
C GLN A 25 -1.08 19.38 -5.73
N CYS A 26 -0.41 18.66 -4.83
CA CYS A 26 0.66 19.18 -4.00
C CYS A 26 1.83 18.18 -3.89
N ASP A 27 3.06 18.68 -3.98
CA ASP A 27 4.27 17.95 -3.62
C ASP A 27 4.75 18.36 -2.20
N ASP A 28 3.87 18.97 -1.40
CA ASP A 28 4.18 19.42 -0.04
C ASP A 28 3.97 18.30 0.97
N LYS A 29 5.08 17.91 1.61
CA LYS A 29 5.12 16.84 2.59
C LYS A 29 4.23 17.12 3.80
N ASP A 30 4.13 18.39 4.22
CA ASP A 30 3.38 18.77 5.42
C ASP A 30 1.87 18.60 5.19
N ILE A 31 1.39 18.91 3.98
CA ILE A 31 -0.02 18.70 3.59
C ILE A 31 -0.35 17.21 3.57
N ILE A 32 0.56 16.37 3.08
CA ILE A 32 0.34 14.92 3.06
C ILE A 32 0.34 14.36 4.49
N GLU A 33 1.24 14.82 5.35
CA GLU A 33 1.29 14.40 6.76
C GLU A 33 0.03 14.82 7.52
N ASP A 34 -0.46 16.04 7.30
CA ASP A 34 -1.74 16.51 7.86
C ASP A 34 -2.92 15.65 7.39
N PHE A 35 -2.96 15.28 6.10
CA PHE A 35 -3.98 14.37 5.58
C PHE A 35 -3.94 13.00 6.28
N ILE A 36 -2.75 12.40 6.42
CA ILE A 36 -2.56 11.10 7.09
C ILE A 36 -3.07 11.18 8.53
N ASN A 37 -2.70 12.23 9.26
CA ASN A 37 -3.13 12.42 10.65
C ASN A 37 -4.65 12.61 10.80
N GLN A 38 -5.31 13.17 9.79
CA GLN A 38 -6.76 13.38 9.80
C GLN A 38 -7.58 12.21 9.25
N LEU A 39 -6.94 11.22 8.64
CA LEU A 39 -7.59 10.13 7.92
C LEU A 39 -8.62 9.37 8.78
N ASP A 40 -8.29 9.18 10.05
CA ASP A 40 -9.17 8.50 11.02
C ASP A 40 -10.50 9.23 11.25
N SER A 41 -10.54 10.55 11.00
CA SER A 41 -11.75 11.36 11.09
C SER A 41 -12.63 11.28 9.84
N PHE A 42 -12.06 10.81 8.71
CA PHE A 42 -12.75 10.69 7.44
C PHE A 42 -13.31 9.28 7.21
N GLU A 43 -12.68 8.27 7.82
CA GLU A 43 -13.00 6.87 7.61
C GLU A 43 -13.27 6.13 8.92
N SER A 44 -14.53 5.73 9.11
CA SER A 44 -14.98 5.01 10.30
C SER A 44 -14.70 3.51 10.24
N ASN A 45 -14.56 2.92 9.05
CA ASN A 45 -14.25 1.51 8.87
C ASN A 45 -12.76 1.26 9.14
N GLN A 46 -12.48 0.36 10.09
CA GLN A 46 -11.10 0.07 10.52
C GLN A 46 -10.23 -0.51 9.40
N GLU A 47 -10.76 -1.41 8.59
CA GLU A 47 -10.02 -2.03 7.48
C GLU A 47 -9.64 -0.97 6.44
N ASN A 48 -10.58 -0.11 6.07
CA ASN A 48 -10.31 1.00 5.15
C ASN A 48 -9.29 1.99 5.73
N ARG A 49 -9.35 2.30 7.03
CA ARG A 49 -8.32 3.14 7.67
C ARG A 49 -6.93 2.52 7.52
N LEU A 50 -6.77 1.25 7.88
CA LEU A 50 -5.48 0.55 7.74
C LEU A 50 -5.01 0.55 6.29
N LYS A 51 -5.92 0.27 5.34
CA LYS A 51 -5.64 0.28 3.89
C LYS A 51 -5.14 1.64 3.41
N TYR A 52 -5.82 2.72 3.79
CA TYR A 52 -5.48 4.06 3.31
C TYR A 52 -4.23 4.62 3.99
N HIS A 53 -4.04 4.39 5.30
CA HIS A 53 -2.79 4.71 6.00
C HIS A 53 -1.60 3.97 5.40
N ALA A 54 -1.72 2.66 5.19
CA ALA A 54 -0.69 1.85 4.56
C ALA A 54 -0.25 2.44 3.22
N LYS A 55 -1.22 2.80 2.37
CA LYS A 55 -0.97 3.36 1.06
C LYS A 55 -0.30 4.73 1.14
N ALA A 56 -0.79 5.61 2.00
CA ALA A 56 -0.27 6.96 2.17
C ALA A 56 1.17 6.93 2.66
N ASN A 57 1.45 6.16 3.71
CA ASN A 57 2.79 5.96 4.25
C ASN A 57 3.74 5.35 3.22
N PHE A 58 3.27 4.36 2.43
CA PHE A 58 4.07 3.79 1.34
C PHE A 58 4.49 4.84 0.30
N ILE A 59 3.56 5.70 -0.14
CA ILE A 59 3.85 6.78 -1.10
C ILE A 59 4.85 7.78 -0.52
N MET A 60 4.76 8.06 0.78
CA MET A 60 5.65 8.95 1.52
C MET A 60 7.03 8.34 1.82
N GLY A 61 7.24 7.07 1.47
CA GLY A 61 8.46 6.33 1.80
C GLY A 61 8.58 5.95 3.27
N GLN A 62 7.49 6.08 4.04
CA GLN A 62 7.33 5.65 5.43
C GLN A 62 7.01 4.14 5.46
N TYR A 63 8.00 3.35 5.05
CA TYR A 63 7.82 1.92 4.80
C TYR A 63 7.53 1.11 6.06
N GLU A 64 8.04 1.54 7.21
CA GLU A 64 7.85 0.84 8.50
C GLU A 64 6.42 1.01 9.01
N GLU A 65 5.89 2.22 8.92
CA GLU A 65 4.50 2.56 9.21
C GLU A 65 3.55 1.84 8.23
N ALA A 66 3.89 1.87 6.93
CA ALA A 66 3.12 1.15 5.91
C ALA A 66 3.05 -0.36 6.23
N LEU A 67 4.19 -1.01 6.50
CA LEU A 67 4.24 -2.43 6.86
C LEU A 67 3.47 -2.75 8.14
N THR A 68 3.41 -1.83 9.10
CA THR A 68 2.63 -2.02 10.34
C THR A 68 1.14 -2.14 10.00
N ASN A 69 0.57 -1.17 9.27
CA ASN A 69 -0.83 -1.22 8.88
C ASN A 69 -1.14 -2.40 7.95
N LEU A 70 -0.24 -2.76 7.04
CA LEU A 70 -0.41 -3.90 6.14
C LEU A 70 -0.39 -5.25 6.87
N LYS A 71 0.43 -5.39 7.91
CA LYS A 71 0.44 -6.60 8.76
C LYS A 71 -0.88 -6.72 9.53
N ASP A 72 -1.38 -5.63 10.09
CA ASP A 72 -2.68 -5.62 10.75
C ASP A 72 -3.82 -6.04 9.80
N LEU A 73 -3.77 -5.62 8.53
CA LEU A 73 -4.71 -6.12 7.51
C LEU A 73 -4.57 -7.63 7.28
N LEU A 74 -3.34 -8.15 7.19
CA LEU A 74 -3.09 -9.58 6.97
C LEU A 74 -3.41 -10.46 8.19
N GLU A 75 -3.38 -9.90 9.40
CA GLU A 75 -3.86 -10.59 10.60
C GLU A 75 -5.37 -10.81 10.57
N ASN A 76 -6.12 -9.84 10.03
CA ASN A 76 -7.58 -9.94 9.88
C ASN A 76 -8.00 -10.74 8.64
N GLU A 77 -7.32 -10.54 7.51
CA GLU A 77 -7.56 -11.22 6.24
C GLU A 77 -6.23 -11.65 5.60
N GLN A 78 -5.82 -12.89 5.89
CA GLN A 78 -4.53 -13.44 5.45
C GLN A 78 -4.31 -13.41 3.92
N ASN A 79 -5.39 -13.40 3.14
CA ASN A 79 -5.36 -13.40 1.68
C ASN A 79 -5.75 -12.04 1.08
N ASN A 80 -5.66 -10.95 1.86
CA ASN A 80 -5.92 -9.62 1.34
C ASN A 80 -4.90 -9.26 0.25
N ALA A 81 -5.35 -9.20 -1.01
CA ALA A 81 -4.48 -9.00 -2.16
C ALA A 81 -3.80 -7.63 -2.14
N PHE A 82 -4.49 -6.59 -1.64
CA PHE A 82 -3.91 -5.26 -1.47
C PHE A 82 -2.74 -5.30 -0.48
N ALA A 83 -2.95 -5.91 0.69
CA ALA A 83 -1.94 -5.96 1.72
C ALA A 83 -0.72 -6.79 1.30
N LEU A 84 -0.93 -7.96 0.69
CA LEU A 84 0.15 -8.79 0.14
C LEU A 84 0.97 -8.05 -0.93
N ARG A 85 0.30 -7.27 -1.79
CA ARG A 85 0.97 -6.50 -2.84
C ARG A 85 1.89 -5.44 -2.25
N TYR A 86 1.37 -4.58 -1.37
CA TYR A 86 2.18 -3.51 -0.79
C TYR A 86 3.24 -4.02 0.20
N CYS A 87 3.01 -5.13 0.92
CA CYS A 87 4.06 -5.80 1.70
C CYS A 87 5.18 -6.29 0.79
N GLY A 88 4.83 -6.98 -0.30
CA GLY A 88 5.80 -7.47 -1.28
C GLY A 88 6.62 -6.34 -1.91
N GLU A 89 5.96 -5.24 -2.28
CA GLU A 89 6.61 -4.05 -2.87
C GLU A 89 7.49 -3.31 -1.86
N THR A 90 7.02 -3.16 -0.62
CA THR A 90 7.80 -2.51 0.44
C THR A 90 9.06 -3.31 0.76
N HIS A 91 8.95 -4.62 0.96
CA HIS A 91 10.12 -5.48 1.19
C HIS A 91 11.07 -5.48 -0.02
N PHE A 92 10.54 -5.42 -1.24
CA PHE A 92 11.36 -5.31 -2.45
C PHE A 92 12.20 -4.03 -2.45
N ILE A 93 11.58 -2.88 -2.17
CA ILE A 93 12.26 -1.57 -2.10
C ILE A 93 13.32 -1.57 -0.99
N LEU A 94 13.04 -2.22 0.14
CA LEU A 94 13.98 -2.38 1.25
C LEU A 94 15.07 -3.43 1.00
N ASN A 95 15.11 -4.05 -0.19
CA ASN A 95 16.01 -5.16 -0.54
C ASN A 95 15.85 -6.42 0.33
N ASP A 96 14.73 -6.58 1.05
CA ASP A 96 14.37 -7.83 1.71
C ASP A 96 13.65 -8.75 0.71
N TYR A 97 14.41 -9.24 -0.26
CA TYR A 97 13.89 -10.09 -1.32
C TYR A 97 13.31 -11.41 -0.81
N LYS A 98 13.74 -11.87 0.37
CA LYS A 98 13.21 -13.09 0.98
C LYS A 98 11.75 -12.89 1.39
N GLN A 99 11.45 -11.83 2.12
CA GLN A 99 10.07 -11.53 2.52
C GLN A 99 9.23 -11.09 1.34
N SER A 100 9.78 -10.26 0.45
CA SER A 100 9.11 -9.86 -0.79
C SER A 100 8.66 -11.10 -1.58
N ASN A 101 9.55 -12.06 -1.84
CA ASN A 101 9.22 -13.26 -2.59
C ASN A 101 8.09 -14.08 -1.94
N ALA A 102 8.06 -14.17 -0.61
CA ALA A 102 7.03 -14.89 0.12
C ALA A 102 5.65 -14.25 -0.06
N ASP A 103 5.56 -12.92 0.02
CA ASP A 103 4.30 -12.19 -0.16
C ASP A 103 3.83 -12.22 -1.63
N LEU A 104 4.75 -12.04 -2.59
CA LEU A 104 4.44 -12.12 -4.02
C LEU A 104 3.92 -13.51 -4.42
N LYS A 105 4.49 -14.58 -3.88
CA LYS A 105 4.00 -15.95 -4.13
C LYS A 105 2.59 -16.17 -3.60
N LYS A 106 2.21 -15.55 -2.48
CA LYS A 106 0.83 -15.60 -1.98
C LYS A 106 -0.09 -14.78 -2.88
N LEU A 107 0.31 -13.56 -3.23
CA LEU A 107 -0.45 -12.68 -4.12
C LEU A 107 -0.74 -13.36 -5.46
N LEU A 108 0.27 -13.96 -6.11
CA LEU A 108 0.12 -14.62 -7.41
C LEU A 108 -0.74 -15.89 -7.35
N LYS A 109 -0.98 -16.48 -6.17
CA LYS A 109 -1.99 -17.55 -6.01
C LYS A 109 -3.42 -17.00 -6.07
N ILE A 110 -3.62 -15.76 -5.61
CA ILE A 110 -4.93 -15.08 -5.54
C ILE A 110 -5.20 -14.33 -6.86
N ASN A 111 -4.25 -13.51 -7.30
CA ASN A 111 -4.28 -12.76 -8.54
C ASN A 111 -3.09 -13.16 -9.43
N LYS A 112 -3.29 -14.20 -10.26
CA LYS A 112 -2.27 -14.74 -11.16
C LYS A 112 -1.79 -13.76 -12.23
N ASN A 113 -2.58 -12.72 -12.51
CA ASN A 113 -2.33 -11.75 -13.58
C ASN A 113 -1.82 -10.41 -13.03
N ASP A 114 -1.39 -10.35 -11.77
CA ASP A 114 -0.73 -9.15 -11.25
C ASP A 114 0.62 -8.94 -11.98
N GLU A 115 0.63 -7.95 -12.87
CA GLU A 115 1.74 -7.68 -13.78
C GLU A 115 3.01 -7.29 -13.02
N TRP A 116 2.85 -6.45 -11.99
CA TRP A 116 3.98 -6.01 -11.19
C TRP A 116 4.55 -7.16 -10.37
N ALA A 117 3.70 -7.94 -9.69
CA ALA A 117 4.16 -9.05 -8.86
C ALA A 117 4.86 -10.15 -9.66
N SER A 118 4.40 -10.40 -10.90
CA SER A 118 5.05 -11.34 -11.81
C SER A 118 6.47 -10.89 -12.16
N LYS A 119 6.64 -9.61 -12.54
CA LYS A 119 7.94 -9.02 -12.89
C LYS A 119 8.90 -9.01 -11.69
N ALA A 120 8.42 -8.57 -10.52
CA ALA A 120 9.22 -8.52 -9.30
C ALA A 120 9.68 -9.93 -8.86
N ASN A 121 8.81 -10.93 -8.96
CA ASN A 121 9.18 -12.31 -8.64
C ASN A 121 10.23 -12.87 -9.62
N GLU A 122 10.14 -12.57 -10.92
CA GLU A 122 11.20 -12.93 -11.87
C GLU A 122 12.54 -12.27 -11.53
N GLU A 123 12.53 -10.99 -11.18
CA GLU A 123 13.73 -10.24 -10.82
C GLU A 123 14.41 -10.82 -9.58
N ILE A 124 13.65 -11.10 -8.52
CA ILE A 124 14.17 -11.72 -7.29
C ILE A 124 14.83 -13.08 -7.61
N ASN A 125 14.24 -13.88 -8.48
CA ASN A 125 14.76 -15.22 -8.81
C ASN A 125 15.99 -15.19 -9.74
N ARG A 126 16.35 -14.03 -10.30
CA ARG A 126 17.54 -13.85 -11.16
C ARG A 126 18.80 -13.45 -10.37
N GLN A 127 18.67 -13.05 -9.11
CA GLN A 127 19.78 -12.71 -8.21
C GLN A 127 20.37 -13.96 -7.56
#